data_AF-A0A6P9FAB9-F1
#
_entry.id   AF-A0A6P9FAB9-F1
#
_cell.length_a   1.000
_cell.length_b   1.000
_cell.length_c   1.000
_cell.angle_alpha   90.00
_cell.angle_beta   90.00
_cell.angle_gamma   90.00
#
_symmetry.space_group_name_H-M   'P 1'
#
loop_
_entity.id
_entity.type
_entity.pdbx_description
1 polymer ?
#
loop_
_entity_poly.entity_id
_entity_poly.type
_entity_poly.pdbx_seq_one_letter_code
_entity_poly.pdbx_strand_id
1 'polypeptide(L)' 'MADKPDTGEIAIFHKAKLKKTETQENTLLTTETIEQEKRSEIS' A
#
# COMPACT_ATOMS: atom_id res chain seq x y z
N MET A 1 -2.63 22.52 30.30
CA MET A 1 -1.64 22.50 29.21
C MET A 1 -0.73 21.30 29.37
N ALA A 2 -1.13 20.18 28.81
CA ALA A 2 -0.24 19.12 28.36
C ALA A 2 -0.98 18.37 27.24
N ASP A 3 -1.36 19.12 26.21
CA ASP A 3 -2.25 18.67 25.13
C ASP A 3 -1.49 17.95 24.01
N LYS A 4 -0.27 17.45 24.27
CA LYS A 4 0.57 16.80 23.25
C LYS A 4 1.04 15.42 23.74
N PRO A 5 0.84 14.36 22.94
CA PRO A 5 1.35 13.03 23.26
C PRO A 5 2.89 13.02 23.25
N ASP A 6 3.47 12.11 24.04
CA ASP A 6 4.90 11.86 24.05
C ASP A 6 5.35 11.30 22.69
N THR A 7 6.34 11.95 22.07
CA THR A 7 6.91 11.54 20.78
C THR A 7 8.17 10.69 20.94
N GLY A 8 8.68 10.51 22.16
CA GLY A 8 9.87 9.70 22.45
C GLY A 8 9.72 8.24 22.02
N GLU A 9 8.49 7.70 22.06
CA GLU A 9 8.18 6.34 21.61
C GLU A 9 8.47 6.10 20.12
N ILE A 10 8.35 7.15 19.29
CA ILE A 10 8.62 7.07 17.84
C ILE A 10 10.11 6.83 17.58
N ALA A 11 11.00 7.39 18.41
CA ALA A 11 12.45 7.26 18.26
C ALA A 11 12.97 5.85 18.56
N ILE A 12 12.29 5.12 19.46
CA ILE A 12 12.65 3.74 19.86
C ILE A 12 11.81 2.68 19.13
N PHE A 13 10.89 3.09 18.27
CA PHE A 13 10.01 2.18 17.55
C PHE A 13 10.78 1.35 16.53
N HIS A 14 10.83 0.03 16.74
CA HIS A 14 11.51 -0.89 15.83
C HIS A 14 10.58 -1.36 14.71
N LYS A 15 10.85 -0.93 13.47
CA LYS A 15 10.09 -1.32 12.27
C LYS A 15 9.95 -2.83 12.06
N ALA A 16 10.89 -3.65 12.54
CA ALA A 16 10.80 -5.11 12.39
C ALA A 16 9.68 -5.74 13.22
N LYS A 17 9.12 -5.03 14.21
CA LYS A 17 7.94 -5.49 14.97
C LYS A 17 6.63 -5.34 14.20
N LEU A 18 6.63 -4.67 13.04
CA LEU A 18 5.46 -4.58 12.16
C LEU A 18 5.18 -5.93 11.51
N LYS A 19 3.91 -6.37 11.57
CA LYS A 19 3.46 -7.55 10.83
C LYS A 19 3.62 -7.31 9.34
N LYS A 20 4.06 -8.34 8.61
CA LYS A 20 4.06 -8.31 7.15
C LYS A 20 2.62 -8.37 6.68
N THR A 21 2.27 -7.43 5.82
CA THR A 21 0.99 -7.36 5.13
C THR A 21 1.30 -7.18 3.66
N GLU A 22 0.68 -7.99 2.83
CA GLU A 22 0.60 -7.76 1.39
C GLU A 22 -0.40 -6.64 1.17
N THR A 23 0.08 -5.49 0.68
CA THR A 23 -0.79 -4.39 0.29
C THR A 23 -1.11 -4.57 -1.18
N GLN A 24 -2.38 -4.86 -1.48
CA GLN A 24 -2.87 -4.77 -2.85
C GLN A 24 -3.06 -3.28 -3.17
N GLU A 25 -2.12 -2.73 -3.93
CA GLU A 25 -2.27 -1.42 -4.52
C GLU A 25 -3.31 -1.49 -5.63
N ASN A 26 -4.26 -0.55 -5.67
CA ASN A 26 -5.15 -0.38 -6.82
C ASN A 26 -4.36 0.30 -7.93
N THR A 27 -3.40 -0.41 -8.52
CA THR A 27 -2.80 0.01 -9.79
C THR A 27 -3.94 0.04 -10.79
N LEU A 28 -4.18 1.21 -11.39
CA LEU A 28 -5.03 1.32 -12.58
C LEU A 28 -4.71 0.14 -13.50
N LEU A 29 -5.75 -0.54 -13.98
CA LEU A 29 -5.71 -1.77 -14.79
C LEU A 29 -4.32 -2.01 -15.38
N THR A 30 -3.66 -3.08 -14.96
CA THR A 30 -2.30 -3.36 -15.42
C THR A 30 -2.26 -3.37 -16.95
N THR A 31 -1.12 -3.04 -17.54
CA THR A 31 -0.96 -3.07 -19.00
C THR A 31 -1.41 -4.41 -19.59
N GLU A 32 -1.23 -5.49 -18.84
CA GLU A 32 -1.75 -6.83 -19.15
C GLU A 32 -3.28 -6.85 -19.25
N THR A 33 -4.02 -6.35 -18.25
CA THR A 33 -5.49 -6.30 -18.29
C THR A 33 -6.00 -5.41 -19.44
N ILE A 34 -5.33 -4.28 -19.69
CA ILE A 34 -5.67 -3.38 -20.80
C ILE A 34 -5.49 -4.08 -22.17
N GLU A 35 -4.41 -4.85 -22.34
CA GLU A 35 -4.18 -5.61 -23.57
C GLU A 35 -5.16 -6.77 -23.74
N GLN A 36 -5.55 -7.44 -22.65
CA GLN A 36 -6.56 -8.48 -22.66
C GLN A 36 -7.94 -7.94 -23.08
N GLU A 37 -8.38 -6.82 -22.50
CA GLU A 37 -9.65 -6.18 -22.88
C GLU A 37 -9.62 -5.75 -24.36
N LYS A 38 -8.55 -5.11 -24.83
CA LYS A 38 -8.40 -4.75 -26.25
C LYS A 38 -8.50 -5.95 -27.18
N ARG A 39 -7.84 -7.08 -26.86
CA ARG A 39 -7.93 -8.29 -27.69
C ARG A 39 -9.33 -8.90 -27.65
N SER A 40 -9.99 -8.87 -26.50
CA SER A 40 -11.33 -9.41 -26.32
C SER A 40 -12.41 -8.58 -27.03
N GLU A 41 -12.23 -7.26 -27.15
CA GLU A 41 -13.15 -6.38 -27.89
C GLU A 41 -13.03 -6.52 -29.42
N ILE A 42 -11.90 -7.02 -29.90
CA ILE A 42 -11.59 -7.13 -31.34
C ILE A 42 -11.95 -8.53 -31.89
N SER A 43 -12.31 -9.49 -31.04
CA SER A 43 -12.70 -10.87 -31.42
C SER A 43 -14.21 -11.04 -31.55
#